data_AF-A0A0K2SXY7-F1
#
_entry.id   AF-A0A0K2SXY7-F1
#
_cell.length_a   1.000
_cell.length_b   1.000
_cell.length_c   1.000
_cell.angle_alpha   90.00
_cell.angle_beta   90.00
_cell.angle_gamma   90.00
#
_symmetry.space_group_name_H-M   'P 1'
#
loop_
_entity.id
_entity.type
_entity.pdbx_description
1 polymer ?
#
loop_
_entity_poly.entity_id
_entity_poly.type
_entity_poly.pdbx_seq_one_letter_code
_entity_poly.pdbx_strand_id
1 'polypeptide(L)'
;MLTSVRGSIYEILIFVLIFLIQSCKTLNLAEIRVPAHRVVGDNARLVCKFDMQGDTLYSVKWYKDDLEFYRFVPNDRPMLQVFPQNGIQVDV
;
A
#
# COMPACT_ATOMS: atom_id res chain seq x y z
N MET A 1 -2.03 -15.27 -50.82
CA MET A 1 -1.00 -14.38 -50.23
C MET A 1 -1.60 -13.26 -49.38
N LEU A 2 -2.64 -12.54 -49.84
CA LEU A 2 -3.24 -11.39 -49.12
C LEU A 2 -4.02 -11.74 -47.84
N THR A 3 -4.53 -12.95 -47.70
CA THR A 3 -5.30 -13.42 -46.52
C THR A 3 -4.41 -13.74 -45.30
N SER A 4 -3.17 -14.18 -45.53
CA SER A 4 -2.20 -14.52 -44.47
C SER A 4 -1.62 -13.26 -43.79
N VAL A 5 -1.43 -12.17 -44.54
CA VAL A 5 -0.88 -10.90 -44.02
C VAL A 5 -1.89 -10.16 -43.15
N ARG A 6 -3.20 -10.24 -43.48
CA ARG A 6 -4.27 -9.62 -42.67
C ARG A 6 -4.40 -10.24 -41.29
N GLY A 7 -4.33 -11.58 -41.18
CA GLY A 7 -4.30 -12.27 -39.88
C GLY A 7 -3.11 -11.83 -39.03
N SER A 8 -1.92 -11.73 -39.64
CA SER A 8 -0.71 -11.28 -38.94
C SER A 8 -0.80 -9.82 -38.44
N ILE A 9 -1.50 -8.92 -39.14
CA ILE A 9 -1.68 -7.52 -38.71
C ILE A 9 -2.60 -7.43 -37.48
N TYR A 10 -3.69 -8.22 -37.45
CA TYR A 10 -4.56 -8.24 -36.27
C TYR A 10 -3.86 -8.81 -35.04
N GLU A 11 -3.04 -9.86 -35.21
CA GLU A 11 -2.21 -10.39 -34.12
C GLU A 11 -1.22 -9.34 -33.60
N ILE A 12 -0.53 -8.61 -34.48
CA ILE A 12 0.38 -7.53 -34.08
C ILE A 12 -0.37 -6.40 -33.37
N LEU A 13 -1.55 -6.00 -33.88
CA LEU A 13 -2.39 -4.98 -33.24
C LEU A 13 -2.87 -5.42 -31.87
N ILE A 14 -3.28 -6.69 -31.71
CA ILE A 14 -3.66 -7.28 -30.42
C ILE A 14 -2.46 -7.27 -29.47
N PHE A 15 -1.28 -7.68 -29.92
CA PHE A 15 -0.07 -7.70 -29.10
C PHE A 15 0.35 -6.30 -28.63
N VAL A 16 0.29 -5.30 -29.52
CA VAL A 16 0.55 -3.89 -29.19
C VAL A 16 -0.48 -3.36 -28.20
N LEU A 17 -1.77 -3.69 -28.39
CA LEU A 17 -2.84 -3.29 -27.47
C LEU A 17 -2.60 -3.90 -26.07
N ILE A 18 -2.27 -5.19 -25.99
CA ILE A 18 -1.93 -5.88 -24.72
C ILE A 18 -0.75 -5.19 -24.02
N PHE A 19 0.30 -4.83 -24.78
CA PHE A 19 1.47 -4.15 -24.24
C PHE A 19 1.14 -2.74 -23.72
N LEU A 20 0.22 -2.02 -24.38
CA LEU A 20 -0.26 -0.71 -23.94
C LEU A 20 -1.17 -0.80 -22.71
N ILE A 21 -1.89 -1.91 -22.53
CA ILE A 21 -2.75 -2.16 -21.35
C ILE A 21 -1.91 -2.59 -20.13
N GLN A 22 -0.68 -3.06 -20.32
CA GLN A 22 0.22 -3.43 -19.24
C GLN A 22 0.82 -2.21 -18.56
N SER A 23 0.11 -1.65 -17.58
CA SER A 23 0.67 -1.08 -16.34
C SER A 23 -0.45 -0.65 -15.39
N CYS A 24 -1.23 -1.61 -14.86
CA CYS A 24 -2.01 -1.33 -13.67
C CYS A 24 -1.09 -1.46 -12.47
N LYS A 25 -0.61 -0.33 -11.98
CA LYS A 25 0.22 -0.27 -10.79
C LYS A 25 -0.68 0.05 -9.59
N THR A 26 -0.68 -0.83 -8.61
CA THR A 26 -1.52 -0.72 -7.41
C THR A 26 -0.66 -0.83 -6.16
N LEU A 27 -1.18 -0.35 -5.03
CA LEU A 27 -0.54 -0.50 -3.74
C LEU A 27 -0.23 -1.96 -3.46
N ASN A 28 1.05 -2.28 -3.28
CA ASN A 28 1.51 -3.59 -2.87
C ASN A 28 1.92 -3.55 -1.40
N LEU A 29 1.22 -4.29 -0.54
CA LEU A 29 1.63 -4.50 0.84
C LEU A 29 2.72 -5.58 0.89
N ALA A 30 3.96 -5.18 1.14
CA ALA A 30 5.11 -6.08 1.13
C ALA A 30 5.26 -6.83 2.46
N GLU A 31 5.08 -6.13 3.59
CA GLU A 31 5.33 -6.73 4.90
C GLU A 31 4.64 -5.98 6.04
N ILE A 32 4.05 -6.73 6.98
CA ILE A 32 3.61 -6.22 8.28
C ILE A 32 4.37 -6.97 9.37
N ARG A 33 5.06 -6.25 10.27
CA ARG A 33 5.68 -6.82 11.47
C ARG A 33 5.08 -6.22 12.73
N VAL A 34 4.50 -7.08 13.55
CA VAL A 34 3.99 -6.76 14.88
C VAL A 34 4.54 -7.80 15.86
N PRO A 35 5.24 -7.40 16.93
CA PRO A 35 5.72 -8.35 17.93
C PRO A 35 4.53 -8.98 18.67
N ALA A 36 4.56 -10.31 18.85
CA ALA A 36 3.50 -11.03 19.55
C ALA A 36 3.44 -10.69 21.05
N HIS A 37 4.60 -10.42 21.67
CA HIS A 37 4.72 -10.04 23.06
C HIS A 37 5.92 -9.12 23.27
N ARG A 38 5.84 -8.27 24.29
CA ARG A 38 6.93 -7.43 24.80
C ARG A 38 6.90 -7.38 26.32
N VAL A 39 8.02 -7.02 26.91
CA VAL A 39 8.12 -6.79 28.35
C VAL A 39 7.36 -5.52 28.70
N VAL A 40 6.67 -5.50 29.84
CA VAL A 40 5.97 -4.31 30.33
C VAL A 40 6.96 -3.15 30.47
N GLY A 41 6.61 -2.00 29.89
CA GLY A 41 7.46 -0.81 29.87
C GLY A 41 8.49 -0.77 28.74
N ASP A 42 8.62 -1.83 27.93
CA ASP A 42 9.41 -1.80 26.70
C ASP A 42 8.60 -1.25 25.51
N ASN A 43 9.29 -0.68 24.53
CA ASN A 43 8.67 -0.15 23.33
C ASN A 43 8.36 -1.26 22.32
N ALA A 44 7.17 -1.22 21.70
CA ALA A 44 6.81 -2.10 20.60
C ALA A 44 6.95 -1.36 19.26
N ARG A 45 7.77 -1.89 18.33
CA ARG A 45 7.90 -1.32 16.99
C ARG A 45 6.95 -2.02 16.01
N LEU A 46 5.97 -1.28 15.50
CA LEU A 46 5.05 -1.73 14.46
C LEU A 46 5.59 -1.30 13.10
N VAL A 47 5.76 -2.23 12.17
CA VAL A 47 6.33 -1.95 10.84
C VAL A 47 5.31 -2.33 9.77
N CYS A 48 5.08 -1.40 8.84
CA CYS A 48 4.34 -1.64 7.62
C CYS A 48 5.22 -1.21 6.45
N LYS A 49 5.62 -2.16 5.60
CA LYS A 49 6.34 -1.91 4.35
C LYS A 49 5.36 -2.11 3.19
N PHE A 50 5.28 -1.11 2.34
CA PHE A 50 4.43 -1.12 1.16
C PHE A 50 5.16 -0.42 0.01
N ASP A 51 4.77 -0.78 -1.20
CA ASP A 51 5.21 -0.15 -2.43
C ASP A 51 4.00 0.49 -3.11
N MET A 52 4.08 1.79 -3.37
CA MET A 52 3.00 2.54 -4.01
C MET A 52 2.94 2.29 -5.51
N GLN A 53 3.98 1.68 -6.09
CA GLN A 53 4.07 1.39 -7.52
C GLN A 53 3.75 2.61 -8.41
N GLY A 54 4.06 3.84 -7.96
CA GLY A 54 3.78 5.07 -8.71
C GLY A 54 2.42 5.71 -8.46
N ASP A 55 1.63 5.20 -7.52
CA ASP A 55 0.46 5.88 -6.95
C ASP A 55 0.83 6.66 -5.68
N THR A 56 -0.16 7.32 -5.07
CA THR A 56 -0.03 8.05 -3.79
C THR A 56 -0.64 7.25 -2.64
N LEU A 57 0.06 7.23 -1.51
CA LEU A 57 -0.46 6.62 -0.29
C LEU A 57 -1.67 7.41 0.22
N TYR A 58 -2.81 6.74 0.33
CA TYR A 58 -4.00 7.32 0.95
C TYR A 58 -3.84 7.47 2.47
N SER A 59 -3.57 6.37 3.19
CA SER A 59 -3.36 6.41 4.64
C SER A 59 -2.68 5.16 5.18
N VAL A 60 -1.91 5.30 6.27
CA VAL A 60 -1.51 4.19 7.15
C VAL A 60 -2.17 4.40 8.51
N LYS A 61 -2.88 3.40 9.02
CA LYS A 61 -3.59 3.48 10.30
C LYS A 61 -3.27 2.27 11.17
N TRP A 62 -3.14 2.49 12.48
CA TRP A 62 -3.04 1.40 13.45
C TRP A 62 -4.22 1.44 14.42
N TYR A 63 -4.73 0.24 14.70
CA TYR A 63 -5.85 -0.01 15.60
C TYR A 63 -5.43 -1.03 16.65
N LYS A 64 -5.97 -0.88 17.86
CA LYS A 64 -5.95 -1.90 18.91
C LYS A 64 -7.37 -2.01 19.46
N ASP A 65 -7.93 -3.22 19.47
CA ASP A 65 -9.28 -3.48 19.95
C ASP A 65 -10.33 -2.56 19.31
N ASP A 66 -10.26 -2.43 17.98
CA ASP A 66 -11.10 -1.56 17.14
C ASP A 66 -10.94 -0.04 17.36
N LEU A 67 -10.06 0.37 18.27
CA LEU A 67 -9.77 1.76 18.56
C LEU A 67 -8.52 2.22 17.80
N GLU A 68 -8.69 3.25 16.99
CA GLU A 68 -7.59 3.89 16.28
C GLU A 68 -6.68 4.61 17.27
N PHE A 69 -5.37 4.48 17.11
CA PHE A 69 -4.38 5.19 17.93
C PHE A 69 -3.32 5.94 17.12
N TYR A 70 -3.14 5.59 15.84
CA TYR A 70 -2.18 6.24 14.94
C TYR A 70 -2.77 6.34 13.53
N ARG A 71 -2.57 7.49 12.88
CA ARG A 71 -2.88 7.71 11.47
C ARG A 71 -1.84 8.59 10.80
N PHE A 72 -1.35 8.12 9.67
CA PHE A 72 -0.52 8.90 8.75
C PHE A 72 -1.23 9.05 7.40
N VAL A 73 -1.51 10.29 7.00
CA VAL A 73 -2.14 10.66 5.74
C VAL A 73 -1.27 11.75 5.10
N PRO A 74 -0.45 11.42 4.07
CA PRO A 74 0.50 12.37 3.49
C PRO A 74 -0.11 13.67 2.98
N ASN A 75 -1.37 13.62 2.54
CA ASN A 75 -2.08 14.75 1.95
C ASN A 75 -2.90 15.57 2.96
N ASP A 76 -2.93 15.18 4.24
CA ASP A 76 -3.67 15.89 5.30
C ASP A 76 -2.78 16.88 6.06
N ARG A 77 -3.45 17.77 6.80
CA ARG A 77 -2.82 18.67 7.78
C ARG A 77 -3.52 18.52 9.15
N PRO A 78 -2.85 18.01 10.19
CA PRO A 78 -1.48 17.47 10.17
C PRO A 78 -1.41 16.11 9.45
N MET A 79 -0.24 15.81 8.85
CA MET A 79 0.00 14.51 8.17
C MET A 79 -0.05 13.34 9.15
N LEU A 80 0.38 13.57 10.38
CA LEU A 80 0.40 12.59 11.46
C LEU A 80 -0.63 12.98 12.51
N GLN A 81 -1.49 12.02 12.88
CA GLN A 81 -2.54 12.17 13.87
C GLN A 81 -2.41 11.01 14.87
N VAL A 82 -2.39 11.35 16.16
CA VAL A 82 -2.38 10.39 17.28
C VAL A 82 -3.70 10.49 18.02
N PHE A 83 -4.34 9.36 18.24
CA PHE A 83 -5.60 9.26 18.98
C PHE A 83 -5.31 8.60 20.33
N PRO A 84 -5.40 9.32 21.45
CA PRO A 84 -5.07 8.76 22.76
C PRO A 84 -5.94 7.55 23.10
N GLN A 85 -5.30 6.45 23.48
CA GLN A 85 -5.97 5.23 23.96
C GLN A 85 -5.38 4.79 25.30
N ASN A 86 -6.20 4.18 26.14
CA ASN A 86 -5.76 3.70 27.45
C ASN A 86 -4.64 2.66 27.30
N GLY A 87 -3.49 2.93 27.93
CA GLY A 87 -2.33 2.04 27.90
C GLY A 87 -1.50 2.08 26.61
N ILE A 88 -1.77 3.02 25.69
CA ILE A 88 -0.96 3.22 24.48
C ILE A 88 -0.30 4.60 24.54
N GLN A 89 1.03 4.62 24.39
CA GLN A 89 1.80 5.84 24.15
C GLN A 89 2.48 5.70 22.80
N VAL A 90 2.23 6.66 21.91
CA VAL A 90 2.84 6.70 20.58
C VAL A 90 4.03 7.65 20.64
N ASP A 91 5.20 7.16 20.24
CA ASP A 91 6.40 7.96 20.02
C ASP A 91 6.27 8.68 18.66
N VAL A 92 6.33 10.02 18.66
CA VAL A 92 6.09 10.89 17.49
C VAL A 92 7.23 11.83 17.20
#